data_AF-A0A3M2ABP6-F1
#
_entry.id   AF-A0A3M2ABP6-F1
#
_cell.length_a   1.000
_cell.length_b   1.000
_cell.length_c   1.000
_cell.angle_alpha   90.00
_cell.angle_beta   90.00
_cell.angle_gamma   90.00
#
_symmetry.space_group_name_H-M   'P 1'
#
loop_
_entity.id
_entity.type
_entity.pdbx_description
1 polymer ?
#
loop_
_entity_poly.entity_id
_entity_poly.type
_entity_poly.pdbx_seq_one_letter_code
_entity_poly.pdbx_strand_id
1 'polypeptide(L)' 'MLAKRILLAVISIAFGVVATFVIVKAIGTTPAEYGFLYYTFTSLALACFLGIWLDKFMGTELLPK' A
#
# COMPACT_ATOMS: atom_id res chain seq x y z
N MET A 1 10.30 11.82 -14.63
CA MET A 1 9.12 11.92 -13.74
C MET A 1 8.26 10.65 -13.78
N LEU A 2 7.82 10.19 -14.95
CA LEU A 2 6.99 8.98 -15.07
C LEU A 2 7.59 7.73 -14.40
N ALA A 3 8.87 7.44 -14.64
CA ALA A 3 9.56 6.29 -14.05
C ALA A 3 9.54 6.31 -12.49
N LYS A 4 9.72 7.49 -11.88
CA LYS A 4 9.65 7.64 -10.41
C LYS A 4 8.24 7.39 -9.88
N ARG A 5 7.21 7.84 -10.61
CA ARG A 5 5.80 7.63 -10.25
C ARG A 5 5.40 6.16 -10.34
N ILE A 6 5.83 5.47 -11.40
CA ILE A 6 5.62 4.02 -11.55
C ILE A 6 6.32 3.27 -10.42
N LEU A 7 7.58 3.61 -10.12
CA LEU A 7 8.33 3.01 -9.02
C LEU A 7 7.63 3.20 -7.68
N LEU A 8 7.18 4.42 -7.39
CA LEU A 8 6.41 4.74 -6.19
C LEU A 8 5.14 3.90 -6.11
N ALA A 9 4.36 3.82 -7.19
CA ALA A 9 3.12 3.04 -7.23
C ALA A 9 3.38 1.55 -6.95
N VAL A 10 4.40 0.96 -7.58
CA VAL A 10 4.76 -0.45 -7.39
C VAL A 10 5.20 -0.72 -5.95
N ILE A 11 6.08 0.10 -5.38
CA ILE A 11 6.54 -0.04 -3.98
C ILE A 11 5.36 0.09 -3.01
N SER A 12 4.49 1.05 -3.25
CA SER A 12 3.33 1.34 -2.39
C SER A 12 2.33 0.18 -2.39
N ILE A 13 2.00 -0.35 -3.56
CA ILE A 13 1.08 -1.50 -3.68
C ILE A 13 1.70 -2.75 -3.04
N ALA A 14 2.98 -3.04 -3.33
CA ALA A 14 3.67 -4.18 -2.74
C ALA A 14 3.68 -4.10 -1.20
N PHE A 15 3.97 -2.92 -0.65
CA PHE A 15 3.90 -2.68 0.79
C PHE A 15 2.49 -2.90 1.33
N GLY A 16 1.45 -2.33 0.70
CA GLY A 16 0.08 -2.47 1.17
C GLY A 16 -0.38 -3.94 1.29
N VAL A 17 -0.05 -4.75 0.28
CA VAL A 17 -0.37 -6.19 0.27
C VAL A 17 0.42 -6.95 1.34
N VAL A 18 1.73 -6.72 1.45
CA VAL A 18 2.59 -7.43 2.42
C VAL A 18 2.24 -7.02 3.86
N ALA A 19 2.02 -5.73 4.10
CA ALA A 19 1.64 -5.23 5.42
C ALA A 19 0.29 -5.80 5.85
N THR A 20 -0.70 -5.83 4.96
CA THR A 20 -2.01 -6.45 5.26
C THR A 20 -1.86 -7.94 5.57
N PHE A 21 -1.05 -8.68 4.81
CA PHE A 21 -0.78 -10.09 5.10
C PHE A 21 -0.19 -10.29 6.50
N VAL A 22 0.80 -9.47 6.87
CA VAL A 22 1.44 -9.53 8.19
C VAL A 22 0.46 -9.17 9.30
N ILE A 23 -0.36 -8.13 9.12
CA ILE A 23 -1.39 -7.73 10.10
C ILE A 23 -2.41 -8.84 10.30
N VAL A 24 -2.94 -9.39 9.22
CA VAL A 24 -3.91 -10.51 9.23
C VAL A 24 -3.34 -11.72 9.98
N LYS A 25 -2.08 -12.06 9.71
CA LYS A 25 -1.41 -13.16 10.43
C LYS A 25 -1.17 -12.83 11.90
N ALA A 26 -0.83 -11.58 12.23
CA ALA A 26 -0.57 -11.13 13.61
C ALA A 26 -1.83 -11.14 14.49
N ILE A 27 -3.01 -10.90 13.92
CA ILE A 27 -4.29 -11.00 14.63
C ILE A 27 -4.83 -12.43 14.69
N GLY A 28 -4.08 -13.43 14.22
CA GLY A 28 -4.43 -14.84 14.33
C GLY A 28 -5.52 -15.30 13.35
N THR A 29 -5.72 -14.60 12.23
CA THR A 29 -6.67 -15.00 11.18
C THR A 29 -5.97 -15.24 9.85
N THR A 30 -6.69 -15.77 8.87
CA THR A 30 -6.19 -16.01 7.51
C THR A 30 -6.77 -14.99 6.51
N PRO A 31 -6.12 -14.74 5.36
CA PRO A 31 -6.69 -13.90 4.31
C PRO A 31 -8.06 -14.37 3.80
N ALA A 32 -8.33 -15.68 3.88
CA ALA A 32 -9.62 -16.25 3.51
C ALA A 32 -10.72 -15.90 4.50
N GLU A 33 -10.43 -15.99 5.80
CA GLU A 33 -11.35 -15.63 6.89
C GLU A 33 -11.56 -14.11 7.00
N TYR A 34 -10.50 -13.33 6.81
CA TYR A 34 -10.54 -11.87 6.80
C TYR A 34 -11.43 -11.33 5.66
N GLY A 35 -11.54 -12.09 4.57
CA GLY A 35 -12.40 -11.78 3.43
C GLY A 35 -11.71 -10.93 2.36
N PHE A 36 -11.94 -11.30 1.10
CA PHE A 36 -11.25 -10.70 -0.05
C PHE A 36 -11.46 -9.18 -0.17
N LEU A 37 -12.69 -8.71 0.02
CA LEU A 37 -13.00 -7.28 -0.07
C LEU A 37 -12.29 -6.50 1.03
N TYR A 38 -12.38 -6.95 2.28
CA TYR A 38 -11.68 -6.32 3.41
C TYR A 38 -10.17 -6.33 3.21
N TYR A 39 -9.60 -7.46 2.76
CA TYR A 39 -8.17 -7.57 2.48
C TYR A 39 -7.72 -6.55 1.43
N THR A 40 -8.49 -6.44 0.34
CA THR A 40 -8.17 -5.54 -0.78
C THR A 40 -8.25 -4.08 -0.36
N PHE A 41 -9.31 -3.66 0.32
CA PHE A 41 -9.45 -2.27 0.78
C PHE A 41 -8.45 -1.90 1.88
N THR A 42 -8.12 -2.83 2.77
CA THR A 42 -7.07 -2.63 3.79
C THR A 42 -5.70 -2.45 3.12
N SER A 43 -5.38 -3.32 2.15
CA SER A 43 -4.13 -3.23 1.39
C SER A 43 -4.04 -1.93 0.60
N LEU A 44 -5.14 -1.50 -0.02
CA LEU A 44 -5.19 -0.26 -0.78
C LEU A 44 -5.01 0.96 0.14
N ALA A 45 -5.65 0.98 1.31
CA ALA A 45 -5.49 2.06 2.28
C ALA A 45 -4.03 2.19 2.74
N LEU A 46 -3.37 1.07 3.05
CA LEU A 46 -1.95 1.05 3.44
C LEU A 46 -1.02 1.44 2.28
N ALA A 47 -1.35 1.03 1.05
CA ALA A 47 -0.63 1.45 -0.14
C ALA A 47 -0.74 2.95 -0.37
N CYS A 48 -1.94 3.54 -0.25
CA CYS A 48 -2.13 4.98 -0.37
C CYS A 48 -1.37 5.74 0.73
N PHE A 49 -1.42 5.26 1.98
CA PHE A 49 -0.66 5.84 3.08
C PHE A 49 0.83 5.91 2.76
N LEU A 50 1.44 4.79 2.35
CA LEU A 50 2.85 4.78 2.01
C LEU A 50 3.14 5.61 0.76
N GLY A 51 2.27 5.59 -0.24
CA GLY A 51 2.41 6.36 -1.47
C GLY A 51 2.44 7.87 -1.21
N ILE A 52 1.55 8.38 -0.35
CA ILE A 52 1.54 9.79 0.08
C ILE A 52 2.86 10.13 0.78
N TRP A 53 3.31 9.26 1.69
CA TRP A 53 4.56 9.47 2.42
C TRP A 53 5.79 9.44 1.50
N LEU A 54 5.88 8.46 0.60
CA LEU A 54 6.97 8.33 -0.36
C LEU A 54 7.00 9.45 -1.39
N ASP A 55 5.84 9.99 -1.80
CA ASP A 55 5.78 11.10 -2.76
C ASP A 55 6.56 12.31 -2.24
N LYS A 56 6.46 12.58 -0.93
CA LYS A 56 7.20 13.64 -0.24
C LYS A 56 8.73 13.47 -0.37
N PHE A 57 9.25 12.25 -0.28
CA PHE A 57 10.70 11.98 -0.34
C PHE A 57 11.23 11.78 -1.75
N MET A 58 10.45 11.15 -2.62
CA MET A 58 10.85 10.85 -3.99
C MET A 58 10.67 12.03 -4.93
N GLY A 59 9.95 13.08 -4.49
CA GLY A 59 9.69 14.30 -5.24
C GLY A 59 8.98 14.00 -6.55
N THR A 60 7.96 13.12 -6.51
CA THR A 60 7.28 12.68 -7.74
C THR A 60 6.18 13.65 -8.18
N GLU A 61 5.83 14.60 -7.31
CA GLU A 61 4.78 15.61 -7.51
C GLU A 61 3.48 14.92 -7.95
N LEU A 62 3.17 13.79 -7.33
CA LEU A 62 1.94 13.05 -7.59
C LEU A 62 0.77 13.77 -6.93
N LEU A 63 0.99 14.28 -5.72
CA LEU A 63 0.05 15.08 -4.96
C LEU A 63 0.35 16.58 -5.12
N PRO A 64 -0.67 17.44 -5.04
CA PRO A 64 -0.47 18.88 -4.98
C PRO A 64 0.29 19.28 -3.70
N LYS A 65 0.97 20.42 -3.76
CA LYS A 65 1.78 20.97 -2.66
C LYS A 65 0.92 21.58 -1.56
#